data_AF-A0A413TL36-F1
#
_entry.id   AF-A0A413TL36-F1
#
_cell.length_a   1.000
_cell.length_b   1.000
_cell.length_c   1.000
_cell.angle_alpha   90.00
_cell.angle_beta   90.00
_cell.angle_gamma   90.00
#
_symmetry.space_group_name_H-M   'P 1'
#
loop_
_entity.id
_entity.type
_entity.pdbx_description
1 polymer ?
#
loop_
_entity_poly.entity_id
_entity_poly.type
_entity_poly.pdbx_seq_one_letter_code
_entity_poly.pdbx_strand_id
1 'polypeptide(L)'
;MQPQGDSIWGNINLCIEIALNIYYLCGEKGEGIVIPKEQAEKDFSPETVAAGKESDGYLYYPKGEAMEMFRQEMLQKRLVMIKKMELAATEQMEAVRKGGQEAALARFQDIEPPGDREENKKRIWNGIYILNGEEPQIAVHERIAEAFLTPYACEFGRRENGYFYYTLQSAALPLYELKGVVPECQEIIVSEESLYATICTHYPAYRERYNALVAQEQQIPQIDAPANLFLQEQLDRGQTEAEKETVYEEAFAEEEADEDEYGEQVDYGFGA
;
A
#
# COMPACT_ATOMS: atom_id res chain seq x y z
N MET A 1 -5.02 -19.83 -41.51
CA MET A 1 -4.24 -20.09 -42.74
C MET A 1 -4.08 -18.75 -43.44
N GLN A 2 -2.88 -18.37 -43.88
CA GLN A 2 -2.69 -17.08 -44.56
C GLN A 2 -3.43 -17.09 -45.91
N PRO A 3 -4.06 -15.98 -46.33
CA PRO A 3 -4.67 -15.90 -47.66
C PRO A 3 -3.59 -16.04 -48.74
N GLN A 4 -3.76 -16.99 -49.66
CA GLN A 4 -2.85 -17.29 -50.77
C GLN A 4 -3.63 -17.29 -52.10
N GLY A 5 -3.05 -16.76 -53.17
CA GLY A 5 -3.64 -16.77 -54.52
C GLY A 5 -4.32 -15.45 -54.95
N ASP A 6 -5.25 -15.56 -55.91
CA ASP A 6 -6.06 -14.43 -56.39
C ASP A 6 -6.99 -13.93 -55.27
N SER A 7 -6.80 -12.68 -54.86
CA SER A 7 -7.69 -12.00 -53.92
C SER A 7 -8.72 -11.14 -54.68
N ILE A 8 -9.72 -10.59 -53.96
CA ILE A 8 -10.59 -9.55 -54.55
C ILE A 8 -9.80 -8.32 -55.05
N TRP A 9 -8.55 -8.16 -54.61
CA TRP A 9 -7.63 -7.10 -55.03
C TRP A 9 -6.59 -7.57 -56.06
N GLY A 10 -6.77 -8.75 -56.67
CA GLY A 10 -5.85 -9.34 -57.64
C GLY A 10 -4.62 -9.96 -56.96
N ASN A 11 -3.49 -9.97 -57.67
CA ASN A 11 -2.23 -10.50 -57.15
C ASN A 11 -1.82 -9.75 -55.89
N ILE A 12 -1.51 -10.50 -54.83
CA ILE A 12 -1.11 -9.95 -53.54
C ILE A 12 0.36 -9.52 -53.61
N ASN A 13 0.62 -8.24 -53.42
CA ASN A 13 1.96 -7.66 -53.35
C ASN A 13 2.51 -7.67 -51.92
N LEU A 14 1.65 -7.54 -50.92
CA LEU A 14 2.01 -7.51 -49.50
C LEU A 14 0.96 -8.23 -48.66
N CYS A 15 1.41 -9.05 -47.71
CA CYS A 15 0.59 -9.69 -46.70
C CYS A 15 1.31 -9.59 -45.34
N ILE A 16 0.70 -8.89 -44.39
CA ILE A 16 1.22 -8.73 -43.02
C ILE A 16 0.15 -9.18 -42.04
N GLU A 17 0.52 -10.08 -41.13
CA GLU A 17 -0.33 -10.40 -39.99
C GLU A 17 -0.26 -9.26 -38.95
N ILE A 18 -1.39 -8.59 -38.73
CA ILE A 18 -1.48 -7.44 -37.81
C ILE A 18 -2.06 -7.84 -36.45
N ALA A 19 -2.75 -8.98 -36.39
CA ALA A 19 -3.22 -9.68 -35.19
C ALA A 19 -3.37 -11.16 -35.52
N LEU A 20 -3.57 -12.02 -34.52
CA LEU A 20 -3.77 -13.45 -34.72
C LEU A 20 -4.88 -13.72 -35.76
N ASN A 21 -4.51 -14.28 -36.91
CA ASN A 21 -5.39 -14.54 -38.06
C ASN A 21 -6.08 -13.30 -38.66
N ILE A 22 -5.56 -12.09 -38.43
CA ILE A 22 -6.00 -10.84 -39.03
C ILE A 22 -4.87 -10.27 -39.87
N TYR A 23 -5.11 -10.07 -41.15
CA TYR A 23 -4.09 -9.70 -42.13
C TYR A 23 -4.38 -8.33 -42.73
N TYR A 24 -3.33 -7.55 -42.95
CA TYR A 24 -3.37 -6.42 -43.87
C TYR A 24 -2.81 -6.87 -45.22
N LEU A 25 -3.60 -6.70 -46.28
CA LEU A 25 -3.20 -7.05 -47.64
C LEU A 25 -3.12 -5.80 -48.53
N CYS A 26 -2.14 -5.78 -49.42
CA CYS A 26 -2.10 -4.87 -50.56
C CYS A 26 -1.98 -5.70 -51.84
N GLY A 27 -2.95 -5.58 -52.74
CA GLY A 27 -2.93 -6.19 -54.07
C GLY A 27 -2.88 -5.13 -55.18
N GLU A 28 -2.87 -5.58 -56.43
CA GLU A 28 -2.86 -4.70 -57.61
C GLU A 28 -4.03 -3.71 -57.66
N LYS A 29 -5.22 -4.14 -57.20
CA LYS A 29 -6.48 -3.39 -57.36
C LYS A 29 -6.99 -2.78 -56.05
N GLY A 30 -6.27 -2.90 -54.95
CA GLY A 30 -6.70 -2.35 -53.67
C GLY A 30 -5.92 -2.85 -52.45
N GLU A 31 -6.28 -2.31 -51.29
CA GLU A 31 -5.68 -2.65 -49.99
C GLU A 31 -6.73 -2.61 -48.88
N GLY A 32 -6.46 -3.33 -47.79
CA GLY A 32 -7.35 -3.37 -46.63
C GLY A 32 -7.09 -4.54 -45.69
N ILE A 33 -8.03 -4.78 -44.77
CA ILE A 33 -7.93 -5.83 -43.76
C ILE A 33 -8.68 -7.08 -44.22
N VAL A 34 -8.12 -8.25 -43.92
CA VAL A 34 -8.68 -9.56 -44.24
C VAL A 34 -8.65 -10.45 -43.01
N ILE A 35 -9.77 -11.11 -42.72
CA ILE A 35 -9.94 -12.00 -41.58
C ILE A 35 -10.82 -13.20 -42.02
N PRO A 36 -10.55 -14.43 -41.54
CA PRO A 36 -11.45 -15.56 -41.77
C PRO A 36 -12.86 -15.23 -41.26
N LYS A 37 -13.89 -15.54 -42.04
CA LYS A 37 -15.29 -15.24 -41.69
C LYS A 37 -15.69 -15.84 -40.34
N GLU A 38 -15.33 -17.10 -40.10
CA GLU A 38 -15.59 -17.79 -38.83
C GLU A 38 -14.97 -17.05 -37.64
N GLN A 39 -13.76 -16.53 -37.79
CA GLN A 39 -13.10 -15.74 -36.74
C GLN A 39 -13.78 -14.39 -36.54
N ALA A 40 -14.19 -13.73 -37.62
CA ALA A 40 -14.89 -12.46 -37.56
C ALA A 40 -16.25 -12.59 -36.84
N GLU A 41 -17.04 -13.61 -37.17
CA GLU A 41 -18.34 -13.89 -36.54
C GLU A 41 -18.22 -14.24 -35.06
N LYS A 42 -17.11 -14.85 -34.66
CA LYS A 42 -16.84 -15.18 -33.25
C LYS A 42 -16.38 -13.96 -32.44
N ASP A 43 -15.48 -13.18 -33.01
CA ASP A 43 -14.72 -12.19 -32.24
C ASP A 43 -15.23 -10.76 -32.42
N PHE A 44 -16.00 -10.44 -33.45
CA PHE A 44 -16.45 -9.09 -33.77
C PHE A 44 -17.97 -8.94 -33.76
N SER A 45 -18.44 -7.70 -33.66
CA SER A 45 -19.85 -7.37 -33.63
C SER A 45 -20.54 -7.72 -34.96
N PRO A 46 -21.86 -7.99 -34.95
CA PRO A 46 -22.61 -8.23 -36.18
C PRO A 46 -22.51 -7.09 -37.19
N GLU A 47 -22.37 -5.85 -36.71
CA GLU A 47 -22.21 -4.64 -37.53
C GLU A 47 -20.89 -4.67 -38.29
N THR A 48 -19.78 -4.95 -37.59
CA THR A 48 -18.47 -5.09 -38.22
C THR A 48 -18.45 -6.26 -39.20
N VAL A 49 -19.03 -7.41 -38.84
CA VAL A 49 -19.14 -8.57 -39.74
C VAL A 49 -19.90 -8.21 -41.02
N ALA A 50 -21.02 -7.49 -40.90
CA ALA A 50 -21.84 -7.08 -42.05
C ALA A 50 -21.14 -6.06 -42.96
N ALA A 51 -20.18 -5.29 -42.45
CA ALA A 51 -19.41 -4.33 -43.24
C ALA A 51 -18.35 -4.99 -44.14
N GLY A 52 -17.99 -6.26 -43.87
CA GLY A 52 -17.01 -7.01 -44.63
C GLY A 52 -17.57 -7.55 -45.96
N LYS A 53 -16.75 -7.52 -47.02
CA LYS A 53 -17.07 -8.20 -48.29
C LYS A 53 -16.62 -9.65 -48.21
N GLU A 54 -17.55 -10.58 -48.38
CA GLU A 54 -17.25 -12.01 -48.35
C GLU A 54 -16.66 -12.51 -49.68
N SER A 55 -15.55 -13.24 -49.60
CA SER A 55 -15.01 -14.07 -50.70
C SER A 55 -14.18 -15.21 -50.12
N ASP A 56 -14.35 -16.42 -50.64
CA ASP A 56 -13.51 -17.59 -50.31
C ASP A 56 -13.34 -17.87 -48.81
N GLY A 57 -14.40 -17.63 -48.02
CA GLY A 57 -14.40 -17.85 -46.57
C GLY A 57 -13.71 -16.74 -45.75
N TYR A 58 -13.35 -15.63 -46.37
CA TYR A 58 -12.78 -14.44 -45.71
C TYR A 58 -13.72 -13.24 -45.84
N LEU A 59 -13.61 -12.33 -44.87
CA LEU A 59 -14.19 -11.00 -44.94
C LEU A 59 -13.09 -9.98 -45.25
N TYR A 60 -13.33 -9.19 -46.28
CA TYR A 60 -12.43 -8.15 -46.77
C TYR A 60 -12.99 -6.77 -46.45
N TYR A 61 -12.17 -5.97 -45.79
CA TYR A 61 -12.48 -4.60 -45.37
C TYR A 61 -11.61 -3.64 -46.18
N PRO A 62 -12.09 -3.17 -47.35
CA PRO A 62 -11.34 -2.25 -48.19
C PRO A 62 -11.09 -0.93 -47.45
N LYS A 63 -9.97 -0.29 -47.77
CA LYS A 63 -9.64 1.03 -47.26
C LYS A 63 -10.82 2.01 -47.41
N GLY A 64 -11.17 2.64 -46.29
CA GLY A 64 -12.36 3.46 -46.16
C GLY A 64 -13.09 3.16 -44.86
N GLU A 65 -14.38 3.50 -44.81
CA GLU A 65 -15.21 3.43 -43.61
C GLU A 65 -15.28 2.02 -42.98
N ALA A 66 -15.46 0.98 -43.79
CA ALA A 66 -15.52 -0.41 -43.32
C ALA A 66 -14.21 -0.84 -42.61
N MET A 67 -13.06 -0.38 -43.11
CA MET A 67 -11.76 -0.66 -42.50
C MET A 67 -11.57 0.10 -41.19
N GLU A 68 -11.99 1.36 -41.12
CA GLU A 68 -11.87 2.16 -39.89
C GLU A 68 -12.78 1.64 -38.78
N MET A 69 -14.01 1.23 -39.11
CA MET A 69 -14.92 0.55 -38.18
C MET A 69 -14.29 -0.73 -37.61
N PHE A 70 -13.74 -1.59 -38.48
CA PHE A 70 -13.04 -2.81 -38.05
C PHE A 70 -11.86 -2.48 -37.13
N ARG A 71 -11.03 -1.49 -37.51
CA ARG A 71 -9.86 -1.06 -36.70
C ARG A 71 -10.28 -0.56 -35.33
N GLN A 72 -11.35 0.23 -35.25
CA GLN A 72 -11.87 0.74 -33.99
C GLN A 72 -12.25 -0.39 -33.05
N GLU A 73 -13.08 -1.34 -33.51
CA GLU A 73 -13.51 -2.47 -32.67
C GLU A 73 -12.31 -3.36 -32.28
N MET A 74 -11.39 -3.62 -33.22
CA MET A 74 -10.16 -4.37 -32.95
C MET A 74 -9.33 -3.71 -31.85
N LEU A 75 -9.12 -2.39 -31.91
CA LEU A 75 -8.37 -1.64 -30.90
C LEU A 75 -9.07 -1.63 -29.55
N GLN A 76 -10.39 -1.48 -29.52
CA GLN A 76 -11.19 -1.57 -28.28
C GLN A 76 -11.05 -2.94 -27.61
N LYS A 77 -11.15 -4.02 -28.38
CA LYS A 77 -10.96 -5.39 -27.86
C LYS A 77 -9.54 -5.61 -27.35
N ARG A 78 -8.52 -5.10 -28.06
CA ARG A 78 -7.13 -5.12 -27.58
C ARG A 78 -6.97 -4.39 -26.26
N LEU A 79 -7.59 -3.22 -26.11
CA LEU A 79 -7.55 -2.46 -24.86
C LEU A 79 -8.14 -3.27 -23.69
N VAL A 80 -9.28 -3.95 -23.91
CA VAL A 80 -9.89 -4.82 -22.89
C VAL A 80 -8.96 -5.99 -22.53
N MET A 81 -8.32 -6.60 -23.53
CA MET A 81 -7.37 -7.70 -23.30
C MET A 81 -6.14 -7.24 -22.51
N ILE A 82 -5.58 -6.07 -22.84
CA ILE A 82 -4.45 -5.48 -22.12
C ILE A 82 -4.82 -5.25 -20.66
N LYS A 83 -5.98 -4.67 -20.37
CA LYS A 83 -6.45 -4.46 -18.99
C LYS A 83 -6.60 -5.78 -18.22
N LYS A 84 -7.10 -6.84 -18.86
CA LYS A 84 -7.18 -8.17 -18.24
C LYS A 84 -5.81 -8.77 -17.96
N MET A 85 -4.87 -8.61 -18.89
CA MET A 85 -3.49 -9.07 -18.70
C MET A 85 -2.75 -8.28 -17.62
N GLU A 86 -2.98 -6.97 -17.55
CA GLU A 86 -2.47 -6.09 -16.50
C GLU A 86 -2.96 -6.53 -15.12
N LEU A 87 -4.27 -6.78 -14.98
CA LEU A 87 -4.84 -7.28 -13.72
C LEU A 87 -4.23 -8.64 -13.33
N ALA A 88 -4.19 -9.59 -14.26
CA ALA A 88 -3.62 -10.91 -14.01
C ALA A 88 -2.12 -10.85 -13.66
N ALA A 89 -1.35 -9.96 -14.30
CA ALA A 89 0.04 -9.73 -13.97
C ALA A 89 0.20 -9.12 -12.57
N THR A 90 -0.68 -8.18 -12.21
CA THR A 90 -0.71 -7.56 -10.88
C THR A 90 -1.02 -8.61 -9.80
N GLU A 91 -2.02 -9.46 -10.00
CA GLU A 91 -2.35 -10.57 -9.10
C GLU A 91 -1.19 -11.56 -8.96
N GLN A 92 -0.49 -11.88 -10.06
CA GLN A 92 0.70 -12.73 -10.01
C GLN A 92 1.86 -12.07 -9.27
N MET A 93 2.06 -10.76 -9.44
CA MET A 93 3.07 -10.00 -8.69
C MET A 93 2.75 -9.99 -7.19
N GLU A 94 1.49 -9.83 -6.81
CA GLU A 94 1.06 -9.94 -5.40
C GLU A 94 1.23 -11.36 -4.84
N ALA A 95 0.93 -12.39 -5.63
CA ALA A 95 1.12 -13.78 -5.21
C ALA A 95 2.61 -14.09 -5.00
N VAL A 96 3.49 -13.59 -5.89
CA VAL A 96 4.96 -13.68 -5.71
C VAL A 96 5.41 -12.88 -4.49
N ARG A 97 4.84 -11.70 -4.24
CA ARG A 97 5.11 -10.92 -3.02
C ARG A 97 4.76 -11.72 -1.76
N LYS A 98 3.58 -12.33 -1.70
CA LYS A 98 3.12 -13.14 -0.56
C LYS A 98 3.92 -14.43 -0.37
N GLY A 99 4.19 -15.18 -1.45
CA GLY A 99 4.98 -16.42 -1.39
C GLY A 99 6.48 -16.20 -1.17
N GLY A 100 7.02 -15.07 -1.63
CA GLY A 100 8.41 -14.66 -1.41
C GLY A 100 8.65 -14.06 -0.01
N GLN A 101 7.63 -13.51 0.63
CA GLN A 101 7.71 -12.95 1.98
C GLN A 101 8.02 -14.01 3.04
N GLU A 102 7.36 -15.17 3.03
CA GLU A 102 7.66 -16.25 3.99
C GLU A 102 9.10 -16.76 3.84
N ALA A 103 9.56 -16.99 2.61
CA ALA A 103 10.94 -17.39 2.34
C ALA A 103 11.95 -16.28 2.73
N ALA A 104 11.59 -15.01 2.52
CA ALA A 104 12.40 -13.87 2.93
C ALA A 104 12.48 -13.76 4.46
N LEU A 105 11.41 -14.04 5.20
CA LEU A 105 11.37 -13.97 6.66
C LEU A 105 12.03 -15.19 7.33
N ALA A 106 12.02 -16.36 6.68
CA ALA A 106 12.69 -17.57 7.18
C ALA A 106 14.19 -17.37 7.46
N ARG A 107 14.85 -16.41 6.78
CA ARG A 107 16.27 -16.11 6.97
C ARG A 107 16.60 -15.43 8.30
N PHE A 108 15.61 -15.07 9.13
CA PHE A 108 15.80 -14.34 10.38
C PHE A 108 15.35 -15.14 11.62
N GLN A 109 15.14 -16.45 11.48
CA GLN A 109 14.72 -17.32 12.60
C GLN A 109 15.83 -17.54 13.65
N ASP A 110 17.08 -17.22 13.31
CA ASP A 110 18.27 -17.38 14.16
C ASP A 110 18.61 -16.15 15.02
N ILE A 111 17.74 -15.13 15.03
CA ILE A 111 17.99 -13.89 15.77
C ILE A 111 17.78 -14.08 17.27
N GLU A 112 18.77 -13.68 18.07
CA GLU A 112 18.67 -13.62 19.53
C GLU A 112 17.91 -12.37 19.99
N PRO A 113 17.08 -12.46 21.05
CA PRO A 113 16.33 -11.31 21.58
C PRO A 113 17.28 -10.21 22.12
N PRO A 114 16.85 -8.93 22.12
CA PRO A 114 17.70 -7.83 22.57
C PRO A 114 17.89 -7.87 24.10
N GLY A 115 19.12 -7.91 24.61
CA GLY A 115 19.48 -7.83 26.05
C GLY A 115 19.07 -9.06 26.90
N ASP A 116 19.36 -9.03 28.21
CA ASP A 116 19.37 -10.28 29.03
C ASP A 116 18.07 -10.60 29.81
N ARG A 117 17.22 -9.61 30.14
CA ARG A 117 16.02 -9.84 30.97
C ARG A 117 14.76 -10.09 30.15
N GLU A 118 14.15 -11.26 30.20
CA GLU A 118 12.92 -11.58 29.46
C GLU A 118 11.67 -10.87 29.99
N GLU A 119 11.60 -10.59 31.29
CA GLU A 119 10.40 -10.11 32.00
C GLU A 119 9.84 -8.77 31.48
N ASN A 120 10.68 -7.98 30.81
CA ASN A 120 10.35 -6.64 30.33
C ASN A 120 10.21 -6.57 28.80
N LYS A 121 10.02 -7.70 28.11
CA LYS A 121 10.00 -7.74 26.64
C LYS A 121 8.81 -8.50 26.12
N LYS A 122 8.03 -7.86 25.26
CA LYS A 122 6.94 -8.48 24.50
C LYS A 122 7.41 -8.70 23.08
N ARG A 123 7.54 -9.97 22.68
CA ARG A 123 7.91 -10.35 21.31
C ARG A 123 6.73 -10.10 20.37
N ILE A 124 6.95 -9.30 19.34
CA ILE A 124 6.02 -9.13 18.22
C ILE A 124 6.32 -10.20 17.17
N TRP A 125 7.59 -10.26 16.76
CA TRP A 125 8.11 -11.24 15.81
C TRP A 125 9.59 -11.52 16.12
N ASN A 126 10.20 -12.56 15.55
CA ASN A 126 11.59 -12.86 15.88
C ASN A 126 12.55 -11.75 15.40
N GLY A 127 13.11 -10.97 16.34
CA GLY A 127 13.89 -9.78 16.02
C GLY A 127 13.09 -8.47 16.03
N ILE A 128 11.81 -8.50 16.41
CA ILE A 128 10.99 -7.30 16.62
C ILE A 128 10.30 -7.42 17.98
N TYR A 129 10.61 -6.49 18.89
CA TYR A 129 10.18 -6.54 20.29
C TYR A 129 9.66 -5.19 20.76
N ILE A 130 8.66 -5.21 21.63
CA ILE A 130 8.33 -4.08 22.50
C ILE A 130 9.09 -4.29 23.81
N LEU A 131 9.84 -3.29 24.23
CA LEU A 131 10.56 -3.26 25.49
C LEU A 131 9.77 -2.39 26.46
N ASN A 132 9.23 -3.02 27.49
CA ASN A 132 8.47 -2.38 28.53
C ASN A 132 9.46 -1.90 29.60
N GLY A 133 9.51 -0.58 29.81
CA GLY A 133 10.37 0.06 30.80
C GLY A 133 9.83 1.44 31.17
N GLU A 134 10.64 2.23 31.88
CA GLU A 134 10.31 3.64 32.16
C GLU A 134 10.02 4.42 30.87
N GLU A 135 10.75 4.11 29.80
CA GLU A 135 10.49 4.56 28.44
C GLU A 135 10.29 3.34 27.53
N PRO A 136 9.08 3.08 27.00
CA PRO A 136 8.82 1.90 26.21
C PRO A 136 9.34 2.15 24.81
N GLN A 137 9.96 1.12 24.25
CA GLN A 137 10.61 1.22 22.96
C GLN A 137 10.26 0.04 22.10
N ILE A 138 10.31 0.25 20.78
CA ILE A 138 10.28 -0.84 19.82
C ILE A 138 11.70 -1.09 19.36
N ALA A 139 12.14 -2.33 19.51
CA ALA A 139 13.44 -2.80 19.05
C ALA A 139 13.26 -3.61 17.77
N VAL A 140 13.97 -3.24 16.71
CA VAL A 140 14.01 -3.94 15.42
C VAL A 140 15.45 -4.37 15.14
N HIS A 141 15.69 -5.67 14.97
CA HIS A 141 17.02 -6.20 14.71
C HIS A 141 17.59 -5.63 13.40
N GLU A 142 18.89 -5.34 13.39
CA GLU A 142 19.56 -4.66 12.26
C GLU A 142 19.37 -5.38 10.93
N ARG A 143 19.48 -6.72 10.90
CA ARG A 143 19.23 -7.54 9.70
C ARG A 143 17.82 -7.37 9.11
N ILE A 144 16.82 -7.12 9.96
CA ILE A 144 15.43 -6.88 9.53
C ILE A 144 15.31 -5.44 9.04
N ALA A 145 15.88 -4.49 9.79
CA ALA A 145 15.93 -3.08 9.40
C ALA A 145 16.59 -2.89 8.03
N GLU A 146 17.76 -3.47 7.81
CA GLU A 146 18.50 -3.40 6.54
C GLU A 146 17.75 -4.06 5.37
N ALA A 147 16.93 -5.08 5.65
CA ALA A 147 16.19 -5.80 4.62
C ALA A 147 14.89 -5.12 4.20
N PHE A 148 14.20 -4.44 5.13
CA PHE A 148 12.82 -3.99 4.92
C PHE A 148 12.58 -2.52 5.22
N LEU A 149 13.42 -1.87 6.02
CA LEU A 149 13.25 -0.47 6.37
C LEU A 149 13.97 0.43 5.38
N THR A 150 13.35 1.56 5.06
CA THR A 150 13.99 2.63 4.31
C THR A 150 15.13 3.24 5.13
N PRO A 151 16.17 3.78 4.47
CA PRO A 151 17.22 4.53 5.17
C PRO A 151 16.66 5.66 6.03
N TYR A 152 15.57 6.29 5.58
CA TYR A 152 14.89 7.34 6.32
C TYR A 152 14.31 6.83 7.64
N ALA A 153 13.61 5.68 7.66
CA ALA A 153 13.09 5.10 8.89
C ALA A 153 14.23 4.77 9.88
N CYS A 154 15.34 4.22 9.39
CA CYS A 154 16.51 3.89 10.20
C CYS A 154 17.18 5.10 10.87
N GLU A 155 17.07 6.31 10.30
CA GLU A 155 17.63 7.55 10.89
C GLU A 155 16.98 7.91 12.24
N PHE A 156 15.76 7.44 12.50
CA PHE A 156 15.02 7.71 13.73
C PHE A 156 15.21 6.63 14.80
N GLY A 157 15.97 5.58 14.50
CA GLY A 157 16.30 4.51 15.44
C GLY A 157 17.68 4.70 16.04
N ARG A 158 17.80 4.56 17.37
CA ARG A 158 19.12 4.46 18.01
C ARG A 158 19.67 3.06 17.76
N ARG A 159 20.79 2.94 17.06
CA ARG A 159 21.45 1.64 16.84
C ARG A 159 22.34 1.27 18.02
N GLU A 160 22.08 0.12 18.63
CA GLU A 160 22.85 -0.42 19.75
C GLU A 160 22.71 -1.94 19.82
N ASN A 161 23.79 -2.68 20.14
CA ASN A 161 23.77 -4.13 20.33
C ASN A 161 23.05 -4.95 19.24
N GLY A 162 23.18 -4.56 17.96
CA GLY A 162 22.55 -5.26 16.82
C GLY A 162 21.06 -4.93 16.60
N TYR A 163 20.52 -3.93 17.31
CA TYR A 163 19.13 -3.49 17.21
C TYR A 163 19.02 -1.98 16.97
N PHE A 164 17.95 -1.58 16.29
CA PHE A 164 17.47 -0.21 16.26
C PHE A 164 16.34 -0.05 17.28
N TYR A 165 16.52 0.90 18.21
CA TYR A 165 15.55 1.23 19.24
C TYR A 165 14.80 2.51 18.87
N TYR A 166 13.48 2.43 18.85
CA TYR A 166 12.56 3.51 18.52
C TYR A 166 11.70 3.83 19.74
N THR A 167 11.46 5.11 20.01
CA THR A 167 10.38 5.51 20.93
C THR A 167 9.03 5.08 20.35
N LEU A 168 7.98 5.05 21.18
CA LEU A 168 6.64 4.72 20.68
C LEU A 168 6.19 5.67 19.55
N GLN A 169 6.57 6.95 19.57
CA GLN A 169 6.28 7.89 18.47
C GLN A 169 7.12 7.58 17.21
N SER A 170 8.43 7.40 17.34
CA SER A 170 9.30 7.13 16.17
C SER A 170 9.07 5.76 15.57
N ALA A 171 8.50 4.83 16.33
CA ALA A 171 8.11 3.52 15.84
C ALA A 171 6.99 3.57 14.79
N ALA A 172 6.30 4.71 14.61
CA ALA A 172 5.33 4.90 13.54
C ALA A 172 5.91 4.58 12.15
N LEU A 173 7.17 4.97 11.89
CA LEU A 173 7.83 4.72 10.61
C LEU A 173 8.12 3.23 10.39
N PRO A 174 8.91 2.54 11.25
CA PRO A 174 9.21 1.13 11.03
C PRO A 174 7.95 0.26 11.08
N LEU A 175 6.96 0.56 11.93
CA LEU A 175 5.71 -0.22 11.93
C LEU A 175 4.89 -0.01 10.66
N TYR A 176 4.84 1.20 10.11
CA TYR A 176 4.16 1.44 8.84
C TYR A 176 4.80 0.67 7.67
N GLU A 177 6.13 0.57 7.63
CA GLU A 177 6.84 -0.18 6.59
C GLU A 177 6.75 -1.70 6.83
N LEU A 178 6.89 -2.14 8.08
CA LEU A 178 6.89 -3.56 8.45
C LEU A 178 5.50 -4.19 8.44
N LYS A 179 4.41 -3.45 8.67
CA LYS A 179 3.04 -4.02 8.64
C LYS A 179 2.68 -4.67 7.30
N GLY A 180 3.31 -4.21 6.21
CA GLY A 180 3.14 -4.79 4.88
C GLY A 180 4.00 -6.02 4.60
N VAL A 181 4.85 -6.43 5.55
CA VAL A 181 5.83 -7.52 5.44
C VAL A 181 5.68 -8.55 6.55
N VAL A 182 5.54 -8.10 7.78
CA VAL A 182 5.40 -8.90 9.00
C VAL A 182 3.97 -8.71 9.52
N PRO A 183 3.05 -9.67 9.31
CA PRO A 183 1.65 -9.55 9.71
C PRO A 183 1.47 -9.21 11.19
N GLU A 184 2.33 -9.72 12.07
CA GLU A 184 2.30 -9.46 13.50
C GLU A 184 2.53 -7.97 13.85
N CYS A 185 3.21 -7.21 12.97
CA CYS A 185 3.32 -5.76 13.12
C CYS A 185 2.00 -5.04 12.82
N GLN A 186 1.15 -5.58 11.94
CA GLN A 186 -0.19 -5.07 11.70
C GLN A 186 -1.10 -5.33 12.91
N GLU A 187 -0.98 -6.50 13.53
CA GLU A 187 -1.84 -6.93 14.65
C GLU A 187 -1.69 -6.07 15.91
N ILE A 188 -0.50 -5.48 16.12
CA ILE A 188 -0.25 -4.59 17.26
C ILE A 188 -0.72 -3.14 17.03
N ILE A 189 -1.03 -2.75 15.78
CA ILE A 189 -1.52 -1.42 15.45
C ILE A 189 -3.01 -1.36 15.78
N VAL A 190 -3.38 -0.71 16.88
CA VAL A 190 -4.78 -0.61 17.33
C VAL A 190 -5.56 0.44 16.55
N SER A 191 -4.89 1.44 15.98
CA SER A 191 -5.50 2.48 15.14
C SER A 191 -4.57 2.88 14.00
N GLU A 192 -4.94 2.46 12.80
CA GLU A 192 -4.22 2.83 11.58
C GLU A 192 -4.39 4.32 11.24
N GLU A 193 -5.55 4.90 11.58
CA GLU A 193 -5.80 6.34 11.43
C GLU A 193 -4.86 7.17 12.30
N SER A 194 -4.67 6.77 13.56
CA SER A 194 -3.73 7.45 14.47
C SER A 194 -2.27 7.27 14.00
N LEU A 195 -1.93 6.11 13.43
CA LEU A 195 -0.63 5.88 12.82
C LEU A 195 -0.38 6.87 11.67
N TYR A 196 -1.35 7.02 10.78
CA TYR A 196 -1.27 8.00 9.67
C TYR A 196 -1.19 9.43 10.17
N ALA A 197 -2.01 9.81 11.15
CA ALA A 197 -1.94 11.14 11.76
C ALA A 197 -0.57 11.41 12.41
N THR A 198 0.01 10.41 13.07
CA THR A 198 1.37 10.50 13.64
C THR A 198 2.42 10.75 12.56
N ILE A 199 2.36 10.01 11.45
CA ILE A 199 3.28 10.20 10.32
C ILE A 199 3.11 11.57 9.69
N CYS A 200 1.86 12.02 9.48
CA CYS A 200 1.58 13.33 8.90
C CYS A 200 2.08 14.47 9.80
N THR A 201 1.93 14.33 11.11
CA THR A 201 2.27 15.39 12.10
C THR A 201 3.77 15.45 12.36
N HIS A 202 4.41 14.31 12.59
CA HIS A 202 5.80 14.26 13.05
C HIS A 202 6.81 13.97 11.95
N TYR A 203 6.39 13.37 10.82
CA TYR A 203 7.26 12.97 9.72
C TYR A 203 6.73 13.43 8.34
N PRO A 204 6.41 14.72 8.15
CA PRO A 204 5.81 15.21 6.91
C PRO A 204 6.70 14.96 5.67
N ALA A 205 8.02 15.11 5.83
CA ALA A 205 8.98 14.84 4.76
C ALA A 205 9.01 13.36 4.32
N TYR A 206 8.76 12.42 5.25
CA TYR A 206 8.62 11.01 4.92
C TYR A 206 7.38 10.78 4.04
N ARG A 207 6.23 11.32 4.47
CA ARG A 207 4.97 11.22 3.71
C ARG A 207 5.10 11.78 2.31
N GLU A 208 5.68 12.97 2.16
CA GLU A 208 5.87 13.60 0.85
C GLU A 208 6.70 12.72 -0.09
N ARG A 209 7.85 12.23 0.40
CA ARG A 209 8.75 11.38 -0.38
C ARG A 209 8.11 10.04 -0.71
N TYR A 210 7.44 9.40 0.25
CA TYR A 210 6.76 8.13 0.06
C TYR A 210 5.63 8.27 -0.97
N ASN A 211 4.75 9.26 -0.80
CA ASN A 211 3.60 9.46 -1.69
C ASN A 211 3.99 9.82 -3.13
N ALA A 212 5.17 10.41 -3.33
CA ALA A 212 5.72 10.68 -4.66
C ALA A 212 6.16 9.41 -5.41
N LEU A 213 6.39 8.30 -4.70
CA LEU A 213 6.92 7.04 -5.26
C LEU A 213 5.84 5.97 -5.49
N VAL A 214 4.67 6.10 -4.89
CA VAL A 214 3.60 5.09 -4.91
C VAL A 214 2.36 5.57 -5.68
N ALA A 215 1.54 4.61 -6.14
CA ALA A 215 0.25 4.92 -6.76
C ALA A 215 -0.69 5.60 -5.76
N GLN A 216 -1.67 6.38 -6.25
CA GLN A 216 -2.57 7.17 -5.41
C GLN A 216 -3.30 6.35 -4.34
N GLU A 217 -3.65 5.10 -4.64
CA GLU A 217 -4.34 4.16 -3.75
C GLU A 217 -3.48 3.71 -2.55
N GLN A 218 -2.15 3.80 -2.68
CA GLN A 218 -1.18 3.37 -1.68
C GLN A 218 -0.60 4.55 -0.88
N GLN A 219 -0.95 5.79 -1.25
CA GLN A 219 -0.46 6.98 -0.58
C GLN A 219 -0.95 7.04 0.87
N ILE A 220 -0.10 7.57 1.76
CA ILE A 220 -0.47 7.86 3.15
C ILE A 220 -1.46 9.03 3.14
N PRO A 221 -2.74 8.78 3.50
CA PRO A 221 -3.76 9.82 3.48
C PRO A 221 -3.51 10.83 4.60
N GLN A 222 -3.92 12.07 4.37
CA GLN A 222 -4.04 13.05 5.45
C GLN A 222 -5.32 12.73 6.22
N ILE A 223 -5.20 12.38 7.49
CA ILE A 223 -6.33 12.06 8.36
C ILE A 223 -6.35 13.03 9.54
N ASP A 224 -7.54 13.51 9.86
CA ASP A 224 -7.81 14.30 11.06
C ASP A 224 -8.14 13.36 12.23
N ALA A 225 -7.09 12.81 12.84
CA ALA A 225 -7.18 11.93 14.00
C ALA A 225 -6.08 12.30 15.01
N PRO A 226 -6.25 11.98 16.31
CA PRO A 226 -5.19 12.21 17.28
C PRO A 226 -3.93 11.39 16.96
N ALA A 227 -2.76 12.04 17.00
CA ALA A 227 -1.47 11.36 16.85
C ALA A 227 -1.09 10.59 18.12
N ASN A 228 -0.17 9.62 17.98
CA ASN A 228 0.42 8.81 19.07
C ASN A 228 -0.56 7.95 19.87
N LEU A 229 -1.66 7.49 19.25
CA LEU A 229 -2.64 6.57 19.85
C LEU A 229 -2.85 5.32 18.97
N PHE A 230 -1.75 4.79 18.41
CA PHE A 230 -1.78 3.67 17.47
C PHE A 230 -1.27 2.35 18.06
N LEU A 231 -0.78 2.34 19.30
CA LEU A 231 -0.41 1.15 20.07
C LEU A 231 -1.17 1.08 21.39
N GLN A 232 -1.44 -0.12 21.90
CA GLN A 232 -2.05 -0.30 23.22
C GLN A 232 -1.20 0.34 24.32
N GLU A 233 0.13 0.19 24.23
CA GLU A 233 1.08 0.77 25.17
C GLU A 233 1.04 2.31 25.23
N GLN A 234 0.55 2.98 24.18
CA GLN A 234 0.31 4.43 24.19
C GLN A 234 -1.00 4.78 24.90
N LEU A 235 -2.05 3.99 24.69
CA LEU A 235 -3.36 4.19 25.34
C LEU A 235 -3.27 4.00 26.85
N ASP A 236 -2.59 2.94 27.28
CA ASP A 236 -2.42 2.62 28.71
C ASP A 236 -1.69 3.75 29.45
N ARG A 237 -0.73 4.40 28.78
CA ARG A 237 0.00 5.55 29.33
C ARG A 237 -0.87 6.79 29.47
N GLY A 238 -1.64 7.13 28.44
CA GLY A 238 -2.56 8.27 28.51
C GLY A 238 -3.57 8.14 29.65
N GLN A 239 -4.02 6.91 29.95
CA GLN A 239 -4.87 6.64 31.11
C GLN A 239 -4.13 6.81 32.44
N THR A 240 -2.91 6.28 32.55
CA THR A 240 -2.13 6.36 33.79
C THR A 240 -1.70 7.80 34.11
N GLU A 241 -1.44 8.63 33.11
CA GLU A 241 -1.12 10.06 33.28
C GLU A 241 -2.36 10.86 33.69
N ALA A 242 -3.51 10.61 33.06
CA ALA A 242 -4.78 11.23 33.44
C ALA A 242 -5.21 10.88 34.87
N GLU A 243 -5.05 9.61 35.30
CA GLU A 243 -5.33 9.18 36.67
C GLU A 243 -4.43 9.87 37.71
N LYS A 244 -3.16 10.14 37.37
CA LYS A 244 -2.25 10.89 38.24
C LYS A 244 -2.67 12.35 38.35
N GLU A 245 -3.03 13.00 37.23
CA GLU A 245 -3.53 14.37 37.25
C GLU A 245 -4.80 14.50 38.10
N THR A 246 -5.74 13.54 37.99
CA THR A 246 -6.94 13.55 38.84
C THR A 246 -6.62 13.38 40.32
N VAL A 247 -5.65 12.53 40.68
CA VAL A 247 -5.23 12.36 42.09
C VAL A 247 -4.55 13.62 42.63
N TYR A 248 -3.75 14.32 41.81
CA TYR A 248 -3.16 15.60 42.21
C TYR A 248 -4.23 16.69 42.36
N GLU A 249 -5.22 16.77 41.47
CA GLU A 249 -6.33 17.73 41.58
C GLU A 249 -7.21 17.46 42.81
N GLU A 250 -7.50 16.19 43.11
CA GLU A 250 -8.25 15.80 44.31
C GLU A 250 -7.46 16.12 45.59
N ALA A 251 -6.15 15.84 45.63
CA ALA A 251 -5.31 16.16 46.79
C ALA A 251 -5.19 17.68 47.02
N PHE A 252 -5.12 18.48 45.96
CA PHE A 252 -5.08 19.94 46.06
C PHE A 252 -6.43 20.52 46.52
N ALA A 253 -7.54 19.89 46.13
CA ALA A 253 -8.88 20.28 46.57
C ALA A 253 -9.16 19.91 48.04
N GLU A 254 -8.58 18.82 48.56
CA GLU A 254 -8.63 18.48 49.98
C GLU A 254 -7.78 19.42 50.84
N GLU A 255 -6.57 19.82 50.39
CA GLU A 255 -5.74 20.79 51.12
C GLU A 255 -6.38 22.18 51.22
N GLU A 256 -7.06 22.68 50.17
CA GLU A 256 -7.79 23.96 50.26
C GLU A 256 -9.05 23.88 51.15
N ALA A 257 -9.67 22.69 51.28
CA ALA A 257 -10.83 22.52 52.15
C ALA A 257 -10.46 22.51 53.66
N ASP A 258 -9.24 22.12 54.00
CA ASP A 258 -8.74 22.07 55.38
C ASP A 258 -8.21 23.44 55.89
N GLU A 259 -7.86 24.38 55.01
CA GLU A 259 -7.40 25.73 55.42
C GLU A 259 -8.54 26.66 55.90
N ASP A 260 -9.80 26.35 55.59
CA ASP A 260 -10.96 27.19 55.95
C ASP A 260 -11.45 27.01 57.40
N GLU A 261 -10.92 26.06 58.20
CA GLU A 261 -11.39 25.80 59.57
C GLU A 261 -10.60 26.55 60.69
N TYR A 262 -9.50 27.23 60.39
CA TYR A 262 -8.71 27.99 61.40
C TYR A 262 -8.90 29.51 61.34
N GLY A 263 -10.15 29.95 61.43
CA GLY A 263 -10.54 31.37 61.54
C GLY A 263 -11.00 31.80 62.93
N GLU A 264 -10.30 31.41 64.02
CA GLU A 264 -10.66 31.86 65.37
C GLU A 264 -10.31 33.36 65.54
N GLN A 265 -11.33 34.23 65.47
CA GLN A 265 -11.20 35.67 65.67
C GLN A 265 -10.81 35.97 67.12
N VAL A 266 -9.54 36.34 67.35
CA VAL A 266 -9.07 36.92 68.61
C VAL A 266 -9.44 38.41 68.67
N ASP A 267 -10.46 38.73 69.47
CA ASP A 267 -10.87 40.11 69.80
C ASP A 267 -9.90 40.73 70.81
N TYR A 268 -9.04 41.64 70.34
CA TYR A 268 -8.20 42.47 71.20
C TYR A 268 -8.96 43.75 71.58
N GLY A 269 -9.64 43.73 72.73
CA GLY A 269 -10.23 44.90 73.33
C GLY A 269 -9.17 45.94 73.72
N PHE A 270 -9.20 47.11 73.07
CA PHE A 270 -8.47 48.30 73.52
C PHE A 270 -9.39 49.18 74.36
N GLY A 271 -9.07 49.25 75.66
CA GLY A 271 -9.55 50.30 76.55
C GLY A 271 -8.47 51.36 76.77
N ALA A 272 -8.78 52.60 76.38
CA ALA A 272 -8.38 53.85 77.02
C ALA A 272 -9.17 55.01 76.40
#